data_AF-A0A8T2TFT8-F1
#
_entry.id   AF-A0A8T2TFT8-F1
#
_cell.length_a   1.000
_cell.length_b   1.000
_cell.length_c   1.000
_cell.angle_alpha   90.00
_cell.angle_beta   90.00
_cell.angle_gamma   90.00
#
_symmetry.space_group_name_H-M   'P 1'
#
loop_
_entity.id
_entity.type
_entity.pdbx_description
1 polymer ?
#
loop_
_entity_poly.entity_id
_entity_poly.type
_entity_poly.pdbx_seq_one_letter_code
_entity_poly.pdbx_strand_id
1 'polypeptide(L)' 'MDFGSGKNQKKPLDQHLILKMKGHGGNEVFLRIKRLTHLTKLMNAYCERQSVDPNSIAFLFYGRRLRAQDTC' A
#
# COMPACT_ATOMS: atom_id res chain seq x y z
N MET A 1 22.18 -6.63 43.80
CA MET A 1 22.64 -7.11 42.50
C MET A 1 21.57 -6.73 41.49
N ASP A 2 21.84 -5.70 40.70
CA ASP A 2 20.92 -5.13 39.71
C ASP A 2 21.10 -5.88 38.40
N PHE A 3 20.10 -6.64 37.97
CA PHE A 3 20.10 -7.27 36.65
C PHE A 3 19.34 -6.39 35.69
N GLY A 4 20.08 -5.56 34.96
CA GLY A 4 19.59 -4.87 33.79
C GLY A 4 19.14 -5.86 32.71
N SER A 5 18.08 -5.49 31.98
CA SER A 5 17.87 -5.94 30.61
C SER A 5 17.03 -4.91 29.87
N GLY A 6 17.72 -3.90 29.35
CA GLY A 6 17.20 -3.07 28.28
C GLY A 6 16.95 -3.94 27.06
N LYS A 7 15.67 -4.10 26.68
CA LYS A 7 15.30 -4.56 25.34
C LYS A 7 14.84 -3.37 24.52
N ASN A 8 15.77 -2.51 24.12
CA ASN A 8 15.51 -1.58 23.03
C ASN A 8 15.76 -2.30 21.70
N GLN A 9 14.85 -3.20 21.35
CA GLN A 9 14.86 -3.86 20.04
C GLN A 9 14.20 -2.89 19.06
N LYS A 10 14.98 -1.98 18.47
CA LYS A 10 14.54 -1.16 17.34
C LYS A 10 14.14 -2.10 16.19
N LYS A 11 12.84 -2.37 16.05
CA LYS A 11 12.29 -3.18 14.94
C LYS A 11 12.59 -2.47 13.61
N PRO A 12 13.39 -3.03 12.68
CA PRO A 12 13.79 -2.32 11.47
C PRO A 12 12.74 -2.24 10.35
N LEU A 13 11.43 -2.34 10.62
CA LEU A 13 10.46 -2.72 9.57
C LEU A 13 9.13 -1.95 9.54
N ASP A 14 8.95 -0.89 10.33
CA ASP A 14 7.68 -0.13 10.32
C ASP A 14 7.66 1.07 9.37
N GLN A 15 8.52 1.03 8.33
CA GLN A 15 8.46 2.02 7.25
C GLN A 15 7.22 1.76 6.40
N HIS A 16 6.25 2.65 6.54
CA HIS A 16 5.09 2.73 5.65
C HIS A 16 5.42 3.65 4.48
N LEU A 17 4.89 3.33 3.31
CA LEU A 17 4.86 4.22 2.15
C LEU A 17 3.51 4.95 2.14
N ILE A 18 3.54 6.22 1.75
CA ILE A 18 2.33 6.97 1.40
C ILE A 18 2.25 6.96 -0.12
N LEU A 19 1.26 6.25 -0.64
CA LEU A 19 0.97 6.18 -2.07
C LEU A 19 -0.14 7.18 -2.40
N LYS A 20 0.07 7.94 -3.47
CA LYS A 20 -0.92 8.82 -4.05
C LYS A 20 -1.46 8.18 -5.33
N MET A 21 -2.75 7.93 -5.38
CA MET A 21 -3.44 7.33 -6.51
C MET A 21 -4.32 8.39 -7.17
N LYS A 22 -4.27 8.48 -8.50
CA LYS A 22 -5.07 9.40 -9.30
C LYS A 22 -6.08 8.62 -10.13
N GLY A 23 -7.36 8.94 -9.98
CA GLY A 23 -8.45 8.35 -10.76
C GLY A 23 -8.73 9.10 -12.06
N HIS A 24 -9.58 8.52 -12.91
CA HIS A 24 -9.93 9.04 -14.24
C HIS A 24 -10.64 10.42 -14.20
N GLY A 25 -11.33 10.75 -13.10
CA GLY A 25 -12.05 12.02 -12.93
C GLY A 25 -11.29 13.10 -12.17
N GLY A 26 -9.96 12.98 -12.03
CA GLY A 26 -9.14 13.91 -11.24
C GLY A 26 -9.20 13.69 -9.72
N ASN A 27 -10.01 12.72 -9.26
CA ASN A 27 -10.03 12.30 -7.85
C ASN A 27 -8.68 11.74 -7.43
N GLU A 28 -8.22 12.12 -6.23
CA GLU A 28 -6.96 11.66 -5.67
C GLU A 28 -7.20 10.95 -4.34
N VAL A 29 -6.55 9.80 -4.15
CA VAL A 29 -6.62 9.00 -2.92
C VAL A 29 -5.22 8.81 -2.38
N PHE A 30 -5.05 9.08 -1.09
CA PHE A 30 -3.82 8.77 -0.37
C PHE A 30 -4.00 7.50 0.45
N LEU A 31 -3.06 6.55 0.30
CA LEU A 31 -3.05 5.28 1.01
C LEU A 31 -1.72 5.11 1.73
N ARG A 32 -1.78 4.78 3.02
CA ARG A 32 -0.61 4.38 3.80
C ARG A 32 -0.51 2.86 3.79
N ILE A 33 0.57 2.32 3.23
CA ILE A 33 0.78 0.87 3.11
C ILE A 33 2.14 0.46 3.68
N LYS A 34 2.22 -0.73 4.26
CA LYS A 34 3.49 -1.32 4.68
C LYS A 34 4.30 -1.73 3.44
N ARG A 35 5.61 -1.52 3.48
CA ARG A 35 6.52 -2.05 2.45
C ARG A 35 6.39 -3.57 2.34
N LEU A 36 6.74 -4.12 1.18
CA LEU A 36 6.71 -5.57 0.90
C LEU A 36 5.33 -6.21 1.04
N THR A 37 4.26 -5.42 1.00
CA THR A 37 2.88 -5.93 0.99
C THR A 37 2.41 -6.11 -0.45
N HIS A 38 1.73 -7.22 -0.73
CA HIS A 38 1.08 -7.44 -2.02
C HIS A 38 0.04 -6.35 -2.33
N LEU A 39 0.02 -5.89 -3.57
CA LEU A 39 -0.85 -4.81 -4.03
C LEU A 39 -2.33 -5.19 -4.04
N THR A 40 -2.70 -6.48 -3.98
CA THR A 40 -4.10 -6.94 -3.91
C THR A 40 -4.93 -6.17 -2.89
N LYS A 41 -4.38 -5.95 -1.68
CA LYS A 41 -5.10 -5.24 -0.61
C LYS A 41 -5.38 -3.78 -0.97
N LEU A 42 -4.41 -3.13 -1.60
CA LEU A 42 -4.55 -1.75 -2.05
C LEU A 42 -5.56 -1.64 -3.19
N MET A 43 -5.49 -2.53 -4.17
CA MET A 43 -6.38 -2.53 -5.34
C MET A 43 -7.83 -2.76 -4.90
N ASN A 44 -8.08 -3.76 -4.05
CA ASN A 44 -9.42 -4.04 -3.54
C ASN A 44 -9.96 -2.88 -2.70
N ALA A 45 -9.16 -2.33 -1.78
CA ALA A 45 -9.58 -1.19 -0.95
C ALA A 45 -9.88 0.06 -1.78
N TYR A 46 -9.14 0.28 -2.87
CA TYR A 46 -9.43 1.36 -3.81
C TYR A 46 -10.76 1.11 -4.54
N CYS A 47 -10.96 -0.10 -5.08
CA CYS A 47 -12.18 -0.43 -5.81
C CYS A 47 -13.44 -0.32 -4.95
N GLU A 48 -13.39 -0.82 -3.71
CA GLU A 48 -14.48 -0.72 -2.75
C GLU A 48 -14.80 0.75 -2.38
N ARG A 49 -13.78 1.56 -2.10
CA ARG A 49 -13.96 2.98 -1.73
C ARG A 49 -14.49 3.85 -2.88
N GLN A 50 -14.12 3.53 -4.10
CA GLN A 50 -14.55 4.28 -5.30
C GLN A 50 -15.80 3.67 -5.94
N SER A 51 -16.33 2.57 -5.39
CA SER A 51 -17.46 1.82 -5.97
C SER A 51 -17.25 1.46 -7.44
N VAL A 52 -16.04 1.01 -7.80
CA VAL A 52 -15.67 0.60 -9.17
C VAL A 52 -15.51 -0.91 -9.27
N ASP A 53 -15.94 -1.50 -10.39
CA ASP A 53 -15.72 -2.91 -10.67
C ASP A 53 -14.20 -3.16 -10.88
N PRO A 54 -13.56 -4.06 -10.13
CA PRO A 54 -12.16 -4.42 -10.33
C PRO A 54 -11.80 -4.81 -11.77
N ASN A 55 -12.73 -5.36 -12.54
CA ASN A 55 -12.52 -5.77 -13.93
C ASN A 55 -12.57 -4.57 -14.91
N SER A 56 -13.16 -3.46 -14.49
CA SER A 56 -13.29 -2.23 -15.29
C SER A 56 -12.12 -1.26 -15.17
N ILE A 57 -11.13 -1.57 -14.32
CA ILE A 57 -10.01 -0.68 -14.02
C ILE A 57 -8.65 -1.38 -14.18
N ALA A 58 -7.64 -0.64 -14.62
CA ALA A 58 -6.25 -1.05 -14.61
C ALA A 58 -5.42 -0.08 -13.78
N PHE A 59 -4.67 -0.60 -12.81
CA PHE A 59 -3.72 0.20 -12.02
C PHE A 59 -2.39 0.27 -12.76
N LEU A 60 -1.88 1.48 -12.95
CA LEU A 60 -0.65 1.75 -13.69
C LEU A 60 0.39 2.43 -12.80
N PHE A 61 1.65 2.06 -12.97
CA PHE A 61 2.81 2.75 -12.40
C PHE A 61 3.86 2.94 -13.50
N TYR A 62 4.22 4.19 -13.79
CA TYR A 62 5.07 4.55 -14.93
C TYR A 62 4.64 3.88 -16.25
N GLY A 63 3.33 3.87 -16.52
CA GLY A 63 2.75 3.26 -17.72
C GLY A 63 2.71 1.73 -17.73
N ARG A 64 3.26 1.06 -16.71
CA ARG A 64 3.20 -0.41 -16.58
C ARG A 64 2.02 -0.83 -15.74
N ARG A 65 1.30 -1.87 -16.18
CA ARG A 65 0.20 -2.46 -15.43
C ARG A 65 0.71 -3.19 -14.19
N LEU A 66 0.22 -2.77 -13.03
CA LEU A 66 0.46 -3.45 -11.76
C LEU A 66 -0.38 -4.72 -11.68
N ARG A 67 0.20 -5.78 -11.13
CA ARG A 67 -0.48 -7.04 -10.82
C ARG A 67 -0.74 -7.14 -9.33
N ALA A 68 -1.77 -7.88 -8.96
CA ALA A 68 -2.14 -8.10 -7.56
C ALA A 68 -1.00 -8.72 -6.72
N GLN A 69 -0.21 -9.59 -7.34
CA GLN A 69 0.95 -10.26 -6.75
C GLN A 69 2.20 -9.37 -6.58
N ASP A 70 2.26 -8.23 -7.27
CA ASP A 70 3.37 -7.29 -7.12
C ASP A 70 3.39 -6.72 -5.68
N THR A 71 4.55 -6.25 -5.23
CA THR A 71 4.75 -5.73 -3.88
C THR A 71 5.18 -4.27 -3.89
N CYS A 72 4.83 -3.55 -2.82
CA CYS A 72 5.26 -2.17 -2.57
C CYS A 72 6.72 -2.04 -2.14
#